data_AF-A0A655JMS7-F1
#
_entry.id   AF-A0A655JMS7-F1
#
_cell.length_a   1.000
_cell.length_b   1.000
_cell.length_c   1.000
_cell.angle_alpha   90.00
_cell.angle_beta   90.00
_cell.angle_gamma   90.00
#
_symmetry.space_group_name_H-M   'P 1'
#
loop_
_entity.id
_entity.type
_entity.pdbx_description
1 polymer ?
#
loop_
_entity_poly.entity_id
_entity_poly.type
_entity_poly.pdbx_seq_one_letter_code
_entity_poly.pdbx_strand_id
1 'polypeptide(L)'
;MRKTSDDDMDGLDLAGVHTILNGSERVHPATLKRFAERFGRFNFAAAALRPAYGMAEATVYIATRNVNEPPEIVDFESEKLPAGQAIRCPSGSGTPLVSYGVPRSQLVRIVDPDTCIECPQGSVGEIWVQGGNVASGYWHKPEESKRTFGARIVTPSAGTPEAPWLRTGDSGFVSGGELFIIGRIKDLLIVYGRNHAPDDIEATIQEITSGRCAAIAVPDHGTEKLVAIIELKKRGDSDEDVADRLRIVKRDVAAAIFDSHGLSVADLVLVSPGSIPITTSGKIRRAQCVQLYRRREFTRLDA
;
A
#
# COMPACT_ATOMS: atom_id res chain seq x y z
N MET A 1 8.10 -16.26 -8.38
CA MET A 1 6.84 -16.78 -8.96
C MET A 1 6.96 -16.79 -10.47
N ARG A 2 6.42 -17.82 -11.13
CA ARG A 2 6.28 -17.89 -12.59
C ARG A 2 5.07 -17.03 -13.01
N LYS A 3 5.19 -16.22 -14.07
CA LYS A 3 4.04 -15.49 -14.65
C LYS A 3 3.26 -16.43 -15.59
N THR A 4 1.94 -16.31 -15.64
CA THR A 4 1.07 -17.05 -16.56
C THR A 4 1.32 -16.63 -18.00
N SER A 5 1.71 -17.58 -18.87
CA SER A 5 1.88 -17.35 -20.31
C SER A 5 0.54 -17.34 -21.06
N ASP A 6 0.55 -17.10 -22.38
CA ASP A 6 -0.64 -17.33 -23.22
C ASP A 6 -0.92 -18.82 -23.39
N ASP A 7 0.12 -19.64 -23.55
CA ASP A 7 -0.01 -21.10 -23.64
C ASP A 7 -0.64 -21.71 -22.37
N ASP A 8 -0.34 -21.17 -21.18
CA ASP A 8 -0.97 -21.58 -19.92
C ASP A 8 -2.50 -21.31 -19.91
N MET A 9 -2.98 -20.40 -20.77
CA MET A 9 -4.38 -20.00 -20.88
C MET A 9 -5.09 -20.61 -22.11
N ASP A 10 -4.41 -21.43 -22.91
CA ASP A 10 -4.99 -22.01 -24.11
C ASP A 10 -6.20 -22.90 -23.77
N GLY A 11 -7.31 -22.66 -24.46
CA GLY A 11 -8.60 -23.33 -24.21
C GLY A 11 -9.30 -22.98 -22.89
N LEU A 12 -8.78 -22.06 -22.08
CA LEU A 12 -9.41 -21.65 -20.81
C LEU A 12 -10.36 -20.45 -20.98
N ASP A 13 -11.44 -20.45 -20.20
CA ASP A 13 -12.45 -19.41 -20.14
C ASP A 13 -12.69 -18.97 -18.69
N LEU A 14 -12.55 -17.67 -18.41
CA LEU A 14 -12.71 -17.07 -17.08
C LEU A 14 -14.07 -16.38 -16.89
N ALA A 15 -15.01 -16.52 -17.83
CA ALA A 15 -16.35 -15.93 -17.71
C ALA A 15 -17.11 -16.40 -16.45
N GLY A 16 -16.82 -17.62 -15.95
CA GLY A 16 -17.44 -18.18 -14.75
C GLY A 16 -16.87 -17.67 -13.42
N VAL A 17 -15.81 -16.84 -13.43
CA VAL A 17 -15.22 -16.33 -12.19
C VAL A 17 -16.17 -15.31 -11.55
N HIS A 18 -16.86 -15.74 -10.50
CA HIS A 18 -17.80 -14.87 -9.78
C HIS A 18 -17.09 -13.75 -9.01
N THR A 19 -15.99 -14.07 -8.30
CA THR A 19 -15.29 -13.10 -7.45
C THR A 19 -13.86 -13.53 -7.15
N ILE A 20 -12.92 -12.58 -7.17
CA ILE A 20 -11.57 -12.68 -6.61
C ILE A 20 -11.44 -11.62 -5.51
N LEU A 21 -11.39 -12.05 -4.24
CA LEU A 21 -11.03 -11.15 -3.14
C LEU A 21 -9.53 -10.88 -3.15
N ASN A 22 -9.15 -9.61 -3.19
CA ASN A 22 -7.76 -9.16 -3.08
C ASN A 22 -7.60 -8.32 -1.82
N GLY A 23 -6.75 -8.75 -0.89
CA GLY A 23 -6.56 -8.08 0.39
C GLY A 23 -5.29 -8.55 1.08
N SER A 24 -5.22 -8.38 2.41
CA SER A 24 -4.03 -8.62 3.27
C SER A 24 -2.88 -7.61 3.13
N GLU A 25 -2.95 -6.74 2.13
CA GLU A 25 -2.10 -5.57 1.91
C GLU A 25 -2.90 -4.49 1.16
N ARG A 26 -2.31 -3.29 1.01
CA ARG A 26 -2.95 -2.23 0.25
C ARG A 26 -3.05 -2.64 -1.23
N VAL A 27 -4.24 -2.54 -1.79
CA VAL A 27 -4.48 -2.93 -3.19
C VAL A 27 -4.12 -1.78 -4.12
N HIS A 28 -3.24 -2.04 -5.09
CA HIS A 28 -2.78 -1.01 -6.03
C HIS A 28 -3.67 -0.93 -7.28
N PRO A 29 -4.11 0.29 -7.68
CA PRO A 29 -4.87 0.52 -8.91
C PRO A 29 -4.20 -0.08 -10.16
N ALA A 30 -2.90 0.11 -10.31
CA ALA A 30 -2.14 -0.40 -11.45
C ALA A 30 -2.17 -1.94 -11.53
N THR A 31 -2.17 -2.64 -10.39
CA THR A 31 -2.27 -4.11 -10.36
C THR A 31 -3.64 -4.59 -10.82
N LEU A 32 -4.71 -3.94 -10.36
CA LEU A 32 -6.08 -4.25 -10.78
C LEU A 32 -6.26 -4.04 -12.29
N LYS A 33 -5.80 -2.89 -12.81
CA LYS A 33 -5.86 -2.56 -14.23
C LYS A 33 -5.10 -3.59 -15.08
N ARG A 34 -3.84 -3.87 -14.75
CA ARG A 34 -3.02 -4.86 -15.49
C ARG A 34 -3.65 -6.26 -15.46
N PHE A 35 -4.21 -6.67 -14.32
CA PHE A 35 -4.87 -7.98 -14.20
C PHE A 35 -6.12 -8.06 -15.09
N ALA A 36 -7.00 -7.05 -14.99
CA ALA A 36 -8.21 -6.99 -15.81
C ALA A 36 -7.89 -6.94 -17.31
N GLU A 37 -6.91 -6.14 -17.73
CA GLU A 37 -6.47 -6.08 -19.13
C GLU A 37 -5.83 -7.39 -19.61
N ARG A 38 -5.01 -8.03 -18.76
CA ARG A 38 -4.36 -9.30 -19.11
C ARG A 38 -5.39 -10.39 -19.32
N PHE A 39 -6.31 -10.56 -18.38
CA PHE A 39 -7.23 -11.70 -18.35
C PHE A 39 -8.58 -11.43 -19.02
N GLY A 40 -8.91 -10.17 -19.32
CA GLY A 40 -10.12 -9.82 -20.07
C GLY A 40 -10.19 -10.48 -21.46
N ARG A 41 -9.04 -10.77 -22.08
CA ARG A 41 -8.95 -11.53 -23.34
C ARG A 41 -9.41 -12.99 -23.22
N PHE A 42 -9.50 -13.50 -21.98
CA PHE A 42 -10.01 -14.83 -21.64
C PHE A 42 -11.38 -14.72 -20.95
N ASN A 43 -12.17 -13.71 -21.32
CA ASN A 43 -13.50 -13.37 -20.80
C ASN A 43 -13.59 -13.10 -19.29
N PHE A 44 -12.48 -12.78 -18.62
CA PHE A 44 -12.54 -12.35 -17.22
C PHE A 44 -13.25 -10.99 -17.09
N ALA A 45 -14.29 -10.93 -16.26
CA ALA A 45 -14.99 -9.69 -15.96
C ALA A 45 -14.26 -8.88 -14.89
N ALA A 46 -13.88 -7.64 -15.16
CA ALA A 46 -13.23 -6.76 -14.18
C ALA A 46 -14.07 -6.56 -12.89
N ALA A 47 -15.41 -6.67 -13.00
CA ALA A 47 -16.35 -6.63 -11.88
C ALA A 47 -16.20 -7.81 -10.90
N ALA A 48 -15.47 -8.87 -11.27
CA ALA A 48 -15.14 -9.96 -10.36
C ALA A 48 -14.00 -9.59 -9.39
N LEU A 49 -13.20 -8.55 -9.67
CA LEU A 49 -12.15 -8.10 -8.76
C LEU A 49 -12.77 -7.38 -7.56
N ARG A 50 -12.45 -7.85 -6.34
CA ARG A 50 -12.95 -7.25 -5.09
C ARG A 50 -11.83 -6.96 -4.12
N PRO A 51 -11.30 -5.72 -4.14
CA PRO A 51 -10.46 -5.21 -3.07
C PRO A 51 -11.16 -5.34 -1.72
N ALA A 52 -10.48 -5.93 -0.74
CA ALA A 52 -11.02 -6.23 0.57
C ALA A 52 -10.03 -5.82 1.66
N TYR A 53 -10.57 -5.21 2.70
CA TYR A 53 -9.84 -4.82 3.89
C TYR A 53 -10.20 -5.72 5.06
N GLY A 54 -9.18 -6.11 5.81
CA GLY A 54 -9.31 -7.12 6.83
C GLY A 54 -8.01 -7.38 7.60
N MET A 55 -8.17 -7.90 8.80
CA MET A 55 -7.07 -8.26 9.70
C MET A 55 -7.50 -9.34 10.70
N ALA A 56 -6.54 -9.99 11.35
CA ALA A 56 -6.81 -11.08 12.30
C ALA A 56 -7.56 -10.61 13.55
N GLU A 57 -7.29 -9.39 13.99
CA GLU A 57 -7.91 -8.73 15.14
C GLU A 57 -9.40 -8.45 14.89
N ALA A 58 -9.84 -8.40 13.63
CA ALA A 58 -11.24 -8.33 13.21
C ALA A 58 -11.75 -9.69 12.68
N THR A 59 -11.14 -10.79 13.16
CA THR A 59 -11.27 -12.16 12.65
C THR A 59 -10.73 -12.32 11.23
N VAL A 60 -11.34 -11.63 10.26
CA VAL A 60 -10.80 -11.46 8.89
C VAL A 60 -11.37 -10.18 8.29
N TYR A 61 -12.69 -10.08 8.14
CA TYR A 61 -13.34 -9.09 7.27
C TYR A 61 -13.66 -7.76 7.97
N ILE A 62 -13.37 -6.64 7.31
CA ILE A 62 -13.80 -5.29 7.73
C ILE A 62 -14.64 -4.61 6.64
N ALA A 63 -14.12 -4.49 5.42
CA ALA A 63 -14.79 -3.75 4.35
C ALA A 63 -14.45 -4.30 2.95
N THR A 64 -15.42 -4.22 2.05
CA THR A 64 -15.26 -4.41 0.59
C THR A 64 -16.48 -3.83 -0.10
N ARG A 65 -16.34 -3.40 -1.36
CA ARG A 65 -17.46 -2.90 -2.18
C ARG A 65 -18.47 -4.01 -2.50
N ASN A 66 -19.65 -3.66 -3.02
CA ASN A 66 -20.66 -4.63 -3.43
C ASN A 66 -20.15 -5.59 -4.52
N VAL A 67 -20.82 -6.73 -4.66
CA VAL A 67 -20.62 -7.63 -5.82
C VAL A 67 -21.06 -6.92 -7.11
N ASN A 68 -20.46 -7.33 -8.23
CA ASN A 68 -20.82 -6.91 -9.60
C ASN A 68 -20.54 -5.44 -9.96
N GLU A 69 -19.89 -4.67 -9.08
CA GLU A 69 -19.31 -3.37 -9.42
C GLU A 69 -17.79 -3.54 -9.61
N PRO A 70 -17.19 -3.01 -10.70
CA PRO A 70 -15.74 -2.98 -10.80
C PRO A 70 -15.13 -2.14 -9.67
N PRO A 71 -13.86 -2.40 -9.31
CA PRO A 71 -13.15 -1.57 -8.34
C PRO A 71 -13.20 -0.09 -8.71
N GLU A 72 -13.58 0.76 -7.76
CA GLU A 72 -13.55 2.21 -7.94
C GLU A 72 -12.20 2.76 -7.50
N ILE A 73 -11.61 3.60 -8.35
CA ILE A 73 -10.34 4.29 -8.11
C ILE A 73 -10.66 5.78 -8.10
N VAL A 74 -10.19 6.48 -7.06
CA VAL A 74 -10.38 7.92 -6.89
C VAL A 74 -9.01 8.56 -6.70
N ASP A 75 -8.76 9.65 -7.40
CA ASP A 75 -7.53 10.42 -7.30
C ASP A 75 -7.64 11.50 -6.22
N PHE A 76 -6.56 11.68 -5.46
CA PHE A 76 -6.44 12.68 -4.41
C PHE A 76 -5.18 13.54 -4.61
N GLU A 77 -5.23 14.81 -4.22
CA GLU A 77 -4.07 15.70 -4.34
C GLU A 77 -2.84 15.16 -3.61
N SER A 78 -1.79 14.82 -4.36
CA SER A 78 -0.57 14.15 -3.85
C SER A 78 0.12 14.93 -2.73
N GLU A 79 0.01 16.26 -2.74
CA GLU A 79 0.62 17.13 -1.75
C GLU A 79 -0.20 17.24 -0.45
N LYS A 80 -1.52 17.11 -0.53
CA LYS A 80 -2.42 17.28 0.62
C LYS A 80 -2.54 16.00 1.44
N LEU A 81 -2.45 14.85 0.77
CA LEU A 81 -2.63 13.56 1.40
C LEU A 81 -1.58 13.26 2.51
N PRO A 82 -0.27 13.46 2.29
CA PRO A 82 0.76 13.40 3.35
C PRO A 82 0.56 14.38 4.50
N ALA A 83 -0.09 15.52 4.23
CA ALA A 83 -0.41 16.55 5.22
C ALA A 83 -1.72 16.25 5.98
N GLY A 84 -2.32 15.08 5.74
CA GLY A 84 -3.50 14.59 6.45
C GLY A 84 -4.84 15.05 5.85
N GLN A 85 -4.84 15.56 4.62
CA GLN A 85 -6.04 16.03 3.93
C GLN A 85 -6.27 15.28 2.61
N ALA A 86 -7.38 14.55 2.53
CA ALA A 86 -7.79 13.80 1.34
C ALA A 86 -8.74 14.65 0.47
N ILE A 87 -8.14 15.49 -0.37
CA ILE A 87 -8.87 16.33 -1.34
C ILE A 87 -8.94 15.57 -2.67
N ARG A 88 -10.16 15.23 -3.12
CA ARG A 88 -10.36 14.58 -4.43
C ARG A 88 -9.93 15.51 -5.56
N CYS A 89 -9.25 14.98 -6.57
CA CYS A 89 -8.87 15.69 -7.78
C CYS A 89 -9.32 14.92 -9.05
N PRO A 90 -9.24 15.52 -10.25
CA PRO A 90 -9.52 14.83 -11.50
C PRO A 90 -8.66 13.56 -11.68
N SER A 91 -9.20 12.54 -12.35
CA SER A 91 -8.48 11.29 -12.56
C SER A 91 -7.16 11.49 -13.30
N GLY A 92 -6.09 10.87 -12.80
CA GLY A 92 -4.74 10.98 -13.35
C GLY A 92 -3.99 12.26 -12.97
N SER A 93 -4.54 13.09 -12.07
CA SER A 93 -3.90 14.33 -11.61
C SER A 93 -3.40 14.27 -10.16
N GLY A 94 -3.41 13.10 -9.53
CA GLY A 94 -2.97 12.92 -8.15
C GLY A 94 -2.66 11.48 -7.81
N THR A 95 -2.72 11.15 -6.51
CA THR A 95 -2.51 9.80 -5.99
C THR A 95 -3.79 8.98 -6.14
N PRO A 96 -3.80 7.91 -6.96
CA PRO A 96 -4.97 7.07 -7.12
C PRO A 96 -5.10 6.09 -5.95
N LEU A 97 -6.27 6.08 -5.30
CA LEU A 97 -6.60 5.18 -4.20
C LEU A 97 -7.81 4.32 -4.53
N VAL A 98 -7.77 3.06 -4.11
CA VAL A 98 -8.89 2.13 -4.25
C VAL A 98 -9.92 2.41 -3.16
N SER A 99 -11.18 2.53 -3.55
CA SER A 99 -12.30 2.58 -2.62
C SER A 99 -12.63 1.17 -2.11
N TYR A 100 -12.79 1.05 -0.79
CA TYR A 100 -13.28 -0.18 -0.13
C TYR A 100 -14.79 -0.12 0.12
N GLY A 101 -15.47 0.91 -0.38
CA GLY A 101 -16.89 1.16 -0.21
C GLY A 101 -17.25 1.59 1.21
N VAL A 102 -18.56 1.61 1.50
CA VAL A 102 -19.10 1.90 2.83
C VAL A 102 -19.01 0.62 3.68
N PRO A 103 -18.32 0.60 4.83
CA PRO A 103 -18.33 -0.54 5.75
C PRO A 103 -19.76 -0.81 6.23
N ARG A 104 -20.25 -2.06 6.04
CA ARG A 104 -21.65 -2.42 6.35
C ARG A 104 -21.79 -3.33 7.56
N SER A 105 -20.82 -4.21 7.79
CA SER A 105 -20.93 -5.22 8.85
C SER A 105 -20.41 -4.72 10.18
N GLN A 106 -19.39 -3.85 10.15
CA GLN A 106 -18.76 -3.28 11.33
C GLN A 106 -18.80 -1.75 11.26
N LEU A 107 -18.74 -1.13 12.43
CA LEU A 107 -18.59 0.30 12.53
C LEU A 107 -17.12 0.67 12.33
N VAL A 108 -16.90 1.68 11.50
CA VAL A 108 -15.58 2.26 11.25
C VAL A 108 -15.62 3.73 11.61
N ARG A 109 -14.58 4.19 12.28
CA ARG A 109 -14.29 5.60 12.53
C ARG A 109 -12.86 5.91 12.15
N ILE A 110 -12.63 7.12 11.69
CA ILE A 110 -11.30 7.66 11.47
C ILE A 110 -10.99 8.52 12.68
N VAL A 111 -9.91 8.20 13.39
CA VAL A 111 -9.60 8.77 14.70
C VAL A 111 -8.14 9.21 14.69
N ASP A 112 -7.87 10.40 15.21
CA ASP A 112 -6.51 10.86 15.40
C ASP A 112 -5.83 9.95 16.46
N PRO A 113 -4.73 9.26 16.12
CA PRO A 113 -4.16 8.22 16.98
C PRO A 113 -3.56 8.74 18.28
N ASP A 114 -3.26 10.04 18.36
CA ASP A 114 -2.59 10.68 19.50
C ASP A 114 -3.62 11.31 20.45
N THR A 115 -4.57 12.06 19.90
CA THR A 115 -5.62 12.75 20.68
C THR A 115 -6.83 11.87 20.96
N CYS A 116 -6.99 10.76 20.21
CA CYS A 116 -8.16 9.87 20.25
C CYS A 116 -9.49 10.57 19.91
N ILE A 117 -9.44 11.68 19.19
CA ILE A 117 -10.63 12.43 18.72
C ILE A 117 -10.99 11.97 17.30
N GLU A 118 -12.28 11.84 17.00
CA GLU A 118 -12.75 11.53 15.64
C GLU A 118 -12.29 12.61 14.65
N CYS A 119 -11.71 12.16 13.53
CA CYS A 119 -11.32 13.02 12.43
C CYS A 119 -12.55 13.47 11.63
N PRO A 120 -12.61 14.73 11.17
CA PRO A 120 -13.60 15.18 10.20
C PRO A 120 -13.55 14.35 8.90
N GLN A 121 -14.64 14.39 8.13
CA GLN A 121 -14.66 13.77 6.80
C GLN A 121 -13.57 14.36 5.90
N GLY A 122 -12.85 13.49 5.19
CA GLY A 122 -11.71 13.87 4.35
C GLY A 122 -10.40 14.11 5.12
N SER A 123 -10.39 14.00 6.45
CA SER A 123 -9.14 14.01 7.22
C SER A 123 -8.58 12.59 7.37
N VAL A 124 -7.26 12.48 7.28
CA VAL A 124 -6.54 11.22 7.50
C VAL A 124 -6.37 10.97 8.99
N GLY A 125 -6.60 9.74 9.40
CA GLY A 125 -6.36 9.28 10.77
C GLY A 125 -6.18 7.77 10.82
N GLU A 126 -6.14 7.23 12.04
CA GLU A 126 -6.16 5.79 12.26
C GLU A 126 -7.58 5.25 12.04
N ILE A 127 -7.67 4.13 11.33
CA ILE A 127 -8.93 3.40 11.16
C ILE A 127 -9.21 2.65 12.46
N TRP A 128 -10.30 3.00 13.14
CA TRP A 128 -10.79 2.29 14.32
C TRP A 128 -12.03 1.50 13.97
N VAL A 129 -12.13 0.27 14.48
CA VAL A 129 -13.20 -0.67 14.14
C VAL A 129 -13.93 -1.11 15.40
N GLN A 130 -15.24 -1.22 15.33
CA GLN A 130 -16.06 -1.83 16.37
C GLN A 130 -17.09 -2.75 15.75
N GLY A 131 -17.21 -3.96 16.30
CA GLY A 131 -17.98 -5.01 15.65
C GLY A 131 -17.98 -6.33 16.41
N GLY A 132 -18.99 -7.16 16.18
CA GLY A 132 -19.10 -8.49 16.82
C GLY A 132 -18.04 -9.50 16.37
N ASN A 133 -17.29 -9.19 15.31
CA ASN A 133 -16.18 -9.97 14.78
C ASN A 133 -14.82 -9.58 15.38
N VAL A 134 -14.74 -8.51 16.18
CA VAL A 134 -13.49 -8.06 16.80
C VAL A 134 -13.11 -9.05 17.89
N ALA A 135 -11.85 -9.50 17.87
CA ALA A 135 -11.32 -10.45 18.84
C ALA A 135 -11.28 -9.83 20.25
N SER A 136 -11.25 -10.66 21.29
CA SER A 136 -11.23 -10.20 22.68
C SER A 136 -9.86 -9.68 23.14
N GLY A 137 -8.79 -9.99 22.41
CA GLY A 137 -7.42 -9.66 22.80
C GLY A 137 -6.39 -10.62 22.25
N TYR A 138 -5.14 -10.34 22.59
CA TYR A 138 -3.99 -11.21 22.31
C TYR A 138 -3.75 -12.20 23.46
N TRP A 139 -3.48 -13.45 23.10
CA TRP A 139 -3.17 -14.51 24.06
C TRP A 139 -1.97 -14.16 24.94
N HIS A 140 -2.14 -14.24 26.27
CA HIS A 140 -1.12 -13.94 27.29
C HIS A 140 -0.46 -12.55 27.17
N LYS A 141 -1.17 -11.57 26.62
CA LYS A 141 -0.69 -10.19 26.44
C LYS A 141 -1.73 -9.15 26.88
N PRO A 142 -2.04 -9.05 28.18
CA PRO A 142 -3.14 -8.22 28.68
C PRO A 142 -2.94 -6.72 28.39
N GLU A 143 -1.71 -6.21 28.50
CA GLU A 143 -1.42 -4.78 28.27
C GLU A 143 -1.57 -4.40 26.79
N GLU A 144 -1.03 -5.22 25.88
CA GLU A 144 -1.21 -5.01 24.45
C GLU A 144 -2.66 -5.20 24.02
N SER A 145 -3.38 -6.12 24.66
CA SER A 145 -4.81 -6.32 24.44
C SER A 145 -5.60 -5.08 24.84
N LYS A 146 -5.33 -4.53 26.03
CA LYS A 146 -5.98 -3.30 26.50
C LYS A 146 -5.67 -2.12 25.59
N ARG A 147 -4.43 -1.97 25.13
CA ARG A 147 -4.03 -0.89 24.21
C ARG A 147 -4.69 -1.00 22.84
N THR A 148 -4.85 -2.21 22.32
CA THR A 148 -5.29 -2.45 20.93
C THR A 148 -6.80 -2.58 20.83
N PHE A 149 -7.42 -3.33 21.73
CA PHE A 149 -8.85 -3.65 21.71
C PHE A 149 -9.66 -2.83 22.70
N GLY A 150 -9.02 -2.11 23.64
CA GLY A 150 -9.71 -1.36 24.70
C GLY A 150 -9.81 0.15 24.44
N ALA A 151 -9.70 0.59 23.19
CA ALA A 151 -9.62 2.01 22.89
C ALA A 151 -10.96 2.73 23.04
N ARG A 152 -10.90 4.02 23.38
CA ARG A 152 -12.06 4.89 23.60
C ARG A 152 -11.87 6.17 22.80
N ILE A 153 -12.90 6.52 22.04
CA ILE A 153 -12.97 7.80 21.32
C ILE A 153 -13.29 8.90 22.34
N VAL A 154 -12.52 9.98 22.30
CA VAL A 154 -12.74 11.20 23.08
C VAL A 154 -13.86 11.99 22.41
N THR A 155 -14.87 12.38 23.21
CA THR A 155 -16.04 13.15 22.75
C THR A 155 -16.66 12.55 21.48
N PRO A 156 -17.18 11.30 21.54
CA PRO A 156 -17.68 10.60 20.36
C PRO A 156 -18.82 11.38 19.71
N SER A 157 -18.86 11.36 18.38
CA SER A 157 -19.95 11.98 17.62
C SER A 157 -21.29 11.29 17.91
N ALA A 158 -22.40 12.00 17.68
CA ALA A 158 -23.73 11.45 17.92
C ALA A 158 -23.94 10.14 17.13
N GLY A 159 -24.38 9.08 17.82
CA GLY A 159 -24.58 7.75 17.22
C GLY A 159 -23.31 6.88 17.14
N THR A 160 -22.15 7.38 17.56
CA THR A 160 -20.95 6.56 17.77
C THR A 160 -21.09 5.80 19.10
N PRO A 161 -21.05 4.45 19.11
CA PRO A 161 -21.15 3.71 20.35
C PRO A 161 -19.94 3.92 21.25
N GLU A 162 -20.14 3.66 22.54
CA GLU A 162 -19.05 3.66 23.51
C GLU A 162 -18.00 2.59 23.20
N ALA A 163 -16.83 2.72 23.82
CA ALA A 163 -15.77 1.72 23.84
C ALA A 163 -16.29 0.31 24.20
N PRO A 164 -15.57 -0.77 23.81
CA PRO A 164 -14.24 -0.77 23.18
C PRO A 164 -14.24 -0.58 21.66
N TRP A 165 -13.18 0.08 21.17
CA TRP A 165 -12.79 0.14 19.76
C TRP A 165 -11.46 -0.59 19.54
N LEU A 166 -11.34 -1.27 18.40
CA LEU A 166 -10.10 -1.82 17.88
C LEU A 166 -9.29 -0.73 17.18
N ARG A 167 -8.07 -0.50 17.64
CA ARG A 167 -7.02 0.27 16.96
C ARG A 167 -6.33 -0.62 15.93
N THR A 168 -6.59 -0.39 14.65
CA THR A 168 -6.05 -1.25 13.58
C THR A 168 -4.56 -1.01 13.34
N GLY A 169 -4.04 0.16 13.72
CA GLY A 169 -2.70 0.62 13.33
C GLY A 169 -2.58 1.01 11.86
N ASP A 170 -3.68 1.01 11.11
CA ASP A 170 -3.73 1.37 9.69
C ASP A 170 -4.29 2.78 9.52
N SER A 171 -3.64 3.55 8.64
CA SER A 171 -3.98 4.91 8.27
C SER A 171 -4.94 4.93 7.08
N GLY A 172 -5.98 5.75 7.19
CA GLY A 172 -6.99 5.90 6.15
C GLY A 172 -7.90 7.09 6.40
N PHE A 173 -8.93 7.21 5.58
CA PHE A 173 -9.91 8.28 5.66
C PHE A 173 -11.23 7.85 5.03
N VAL A 174 -12.27 8.64 5.27
CA VAL A 174 -13.57 8.52 4.59
C VAL A 174 -13.79 9.72 3.68
N SER A 175 -14.14 9.47 2.41
CA SER A 175 -14.45 10.50 1.42
C SER A 175 -15.64 10.08 0.57
N GLY A 176 -16.70 10.90 0.53
CA GLY A 176 -17.95 10.53 -0.15
C GLY A 176 -18.66 9.33 0.49
N GLY A 177 -18.46 9.13 1.80
CA GLY A 177 -19.02 7.99 2.55
C GLY A 177 -18.23 6.69 2.43
N GLU A 178 -17.21 6.63 1.56
CA GLU A 178 -16.43 5.42 1.31
C GLU A 178 -15.08 5.44 2.01
N LEU A 179 -14.60 4.25 2.39
CA LEU A 179 -13.33 4.05 3.07
C LEU A 179 -12.17 3.92 2.08
N PHE A 180 -11.08 4.64 2.36
CA PHE A 180 -9.82 4.56 1.65
C PHE A 180 -8.68 4.28 2.62
N ILE A 181 -7.71 3.47 2.17
CA ILE A 181 -6.56 3.05 2.98
C ILE A 181 -5.29 3.62 2.37
N ILE A 182 -4.48 4.27 3.21
CA ILE A 182 -3.17 4.80 2.84
C ILE A 182 -2.08 3.77 3.12
N GLY A 183 -2.16 3.08 4.25
CA GLY A 183 -1.16 2.07 4.63
C GLY A 183 -1.03 1.98 6.14
N ARG A 184 -0.05 1.22 6.62
CA ARG A 184 0.15 1.01 8.06
C ARG A 184 0.90 2.20 8.66
N ILE A 185 0.42 2.77 9.77
CA ILE A 185 0.99 3.97 10.40
C ILE A 185 2.49 3.80 10.68
N LYS A 186 2.88 2.63 11.19
CA LYS A 186 4.28 2.32 11.52
C LYS A 186 5.17 2.06 10.31
N ASP A 187 4.59 1.83 9.14
CA ASP A 187 5.32 1.54 7.91
C ASP A 187 5.44 2.78 7.00
N LEU A 188 4.75 3.89 7.33
CA LEU A 188 4.90 5.16 6.62
C LEU A 188 6.34 5.65 6.73
N LEU A 189 6.91 6.05 5.58
CA LEU A 189 8.22 6.67 5.53
C LEU A 189 8.08 8.14 5.90
N ILE A 190 8.87 8.60 6.86
CA ILE A 190 9.02 10.03 7.10
C ILE A 190 10.19 10.49 6.23
N VAL A 191 9.94 11.35 5.25
CA VAL A 191 10.99 11.87 4.37
C VAL A 191 10.79 13.38 4.28
N TYR A 192 11.84 14.14 4.58
CA TYR A 192 11.77 15.60 4.69
C TYR A 192 10.60 16.12 5.56
N GLY A 193 10.27 15.40 6.64
CA GLY A 193 9.22 15.77 7.60
C GLY A 193 7.79 15.48 7.16
N ARG A 194 7.58 14.73 6.06
CA ARG A 194 6.26 14.34 5.55
C ARG A 194 6.12 12.82 5.50
N ASN A 195 4.89 12.35 5.69
CA ASN A 195 4.56 10.93 5.67
C ASN A 195 4.29 10.46 4.24
N HIS A 196 5.01 9.44 3.79
CA HIS A 196 4.83 8.83 2.48
C HIS A 196 4.58 7.34 2.63
N ALA A 197 3.54 6.82 1.98
CA ALA A 197 3.34 5.38 1.92
C ALA A 197 4.42 4.77 1.02
N PRO A 198 5.26 3.85 1.54
CA PRO A 198 6.31 3.23 0.73
C PRO A 198 5.73 2.51 -0.48
N ASP A 199 4.55 1.90 -0.33
CA ASP A 199 3.88 1.14 -1.38
C ASP A 199 3.53 2.04 -2.59
N ASP A 200 3.27 3.34 -2.40
CA ASP A 200 3.01 4.29 -3.50
C ASP A 200 4.26 4.58 -4.33
N ILE A 201 5.39 4.80 -3.65
CA ILE A 201 6.69 5.00 -4.28
C ILE A 201 7.10 3.72 -5.03
N GLU A 202 6.92 2.58 -4.38
CA GLU A 202 7.22 1.25 -4.95
C GLU A 202 6.36 0.96 -6.19
N ALA A 203 5.07 1.33 -6.18
CA ALA A 203 4.19 1.19 -7.34
C ALA A 203 4.70 2.01 -8.54
N THR A 204 5.09 3.27 -8.35
CA THR A 204 5.70 4.11 -9.40
C THR A 204 6.97 3.48 -9.96
N ILE A 205 7.86 2.97 -9.10
CA ILE A 205 9.09 2.29 -9.53
C ILE A 205 8.76 1.05 -10.38
N GLN A 206 7.74 0.28 -9.99
CA GLN A 206 7.35 -0.95 -10.66
C GLN A 206 6.78 -0.74 -12.06
N GLU A 207 6.18 0.42 -12.35
CA GLU A 207 5.70 0.75 -13.69
C GLU A 207 6.84 0.83 -14.71
N ILE A 208 8.03 1.27 -14.27
CA ILE A 208 9.22 1.38 -15.13
C ILE A 208 10.00 0.06 -15.15
N THR A 209 10.19 -0.53 -13.98
CA THR A 209 11.18 -1.61 -13.80
C THR A 209 10.58 -3.01 -13.95
N SER A 210 9.27 -3.16 -13.69
CA SER A 210 8.57 -4.45 -13.56
C SER A 210 9.18 -5.44 -12.54
N GLY A 211 10.16 -4.99 -11.75
CA GLY A 211 10.89 -5.77 -10.76
C GLY A 211 10.39 -5.49 -9.34
N ARG A 212 10.76 -6.35 -8.39
CA ARG A 212 10.51 -6.06 -6.97
C ARG A 212 11.35 -4.85 -6.57
N CYS A 213 10.79 -3.96 -5.78
CA CYS A 213 11.52 -2.84 -5.21
C CYS A 213 11.10 -2.63 -3.75
N ALA A 214 11.90 -1.90 -3.00
CA ALA A 214 11.62 -1.47 -1.64
C ALA A 214 12.01 0.00 -1.48
N ALA A 215 11.05 0.83 -1.06
CA ALA A 215 11.32 2.20 -0.63
C ALA A 215 11.63 2.19 0.88
N ILE A 216 12.73 2.83 1.27
CA ILE A 216 13.15 2.95 2.67
C ILE A 216 13.52 4.40 3.00
N ALA A 217 13.26 4.78 4.24
CA ALA A 217 13.78 6.01 4.84
C ALA A 217 15.09 5.68 5.58
N VAL A 218 16.11 6.49 5.36
CA VAL A 218 17.41 6.34 6.03
C VAL A 218 17.80 7.66 6.69
N PRO A 219 18.18 7.65 7.98
CA PRO A 219 18.64 8.86 8.66
C PRO A 219 19.90 9.43 8.01
N ASP A 220 19.87 10.73 7.74
CA ASP A 220 20.98 11.53 7.25
C ASP A 220 20.95 12.94 7.85
N HIS A 221 21.98 13.25 8.65
CA HIS A 221 22.19 14.57 9.27
C HIS A 221 20.94 15.23 9.89
N GLY A 222 20.13 14.46 10.62
CA GLY A 222 18.93 14.97 11.31
C GLY A 222 17.67 15.04 10.44
N THR A 223 17.76 14.63 9.18
CA THR A 223 16.61 14.38 8.30
C THR A 223 16.58 12.91 7.90
N GLU A 224 15.47 12.45 7.32
CA GLU A 224 15.41 11.13 6.68
C GLU A 224 15.34 11.32 5.17
N LYS A 225 16.16 10.55 4.45
CA LYS A 225 16.27 10.54 2.99
C LYS A 225 15.64 9.27 2.42
N LEU A 226 15.02 9.42 1.25
CA LEU A 226 14.48 8.29 0.50
C LEU A 226 15.60 7.53 -0.22
N VAL A 227 15.64 6.22 -0.02
CA VAL A 227 16.46 5.27 -0.80
C VAL A 227 15.52 4.23 -1.39
N ALA A 228 15.72 3.87 -2.65
CA ALA A 228 14.99 2.77 -3.28
C ALA A 228 15.94 1.64 -3.68
N ILE A 229 15.61 0.42 -3.27
CA ILE A 229 16.31 -0.81 -3.66
C ILE A 229 15.47 -1.49 -4.74
N ILE A 230 16.08 -1.82 -5.87
CA ILE A 230 15.35 -2.25 -7.08
C ILE A 230 16.00 -3.52 -7.64
N GLU A 231 15.23 -4.60 -7.69
CA GLU A 231 15.64 -5.84 -8.34
C GLU A 231 15.52 -5.71 -9.85
N LEU A 232 16.64 -5.82 -10.57
CA LEU A 232 16.71 -5.78 -12.02
C LEU A 232 17.44 -6.99 -12.57
N LYS A 233 16.95 -7.53 -13.68
CA LYS A 233 17.70 -8.53 -14.45
C LYS A 233 18.77 -7.84 -15.27
N LYS A 234 20.04 -8.26 -15.10
CA LYS A 234 21.12 -7.93 -16.03
C LYS A 234 20.73 -8.45 -17.43
N ARG A 235 20.52 -7.54 -18.38
CA ARG A 235 20.28 -7.85 -19.79
C ARG A 235 21.00 -6.80 -20.63
N GLY A 236 21.71 -7.26 -21.65
CA GLY A 236 22.54 -6.50 -22.58
C GLY A 236 23.49 -7.47 -23.26
N ASP A 237 23.94 -7.14 -24.46
CA ASP A 237 24.85 -8.00 -25.23
C ASP A 237 26.32 -7.74 -24.85
N SER A 238 26.60 -6.57 -24.26
CA SER A 238 27.88 -6.18 -23.67
C SER A 238 27.72 -5.56 -22.27
N ASP A 239 28.81 -5.41 -21.52
CA ASP A 239 28.80 -4.71 -20.23
C ASP A 239 28.48 -3.21 -20.37
N GLU A 240 28.83 -2.59 -21.50
CA GLU A 240 28.52 -1.19 -21.81
C GLU A 240 27.00 -0.99 -22.01
N ASP A 241 26.35 -1.88 -22.76
CA ASP A 241 24.88 -1.86 -22.94
C ASP A 241 24.14 -2.00 -21.60
N VAL A 242 24.67 -2.84 -20.71
CA VAL A 242 24.11 -3.02 -19.37
C VAL A 242 24.26 -1.73 -18.57
N ALA A 243 25.44 -1.11 -18.56
CA ALA A 243 25.69 0.12 -17.81
C ALA A 243 24.77 1.26 -18.27
N ASP A 244 24.64 1.46 -19.58
CA ASP A 244 23.75 2.48 -20.16
C ASP A 244 22.29 2.23 -19.80
N ARG A 245 21.84 0.98 -19.88
CA ARG A 245 20.48 0.61 -19.48
C ARG A 245 20.23 0.88 -17.99
N LEU A 246 21.17 0.55 -17.11
CA LEU A 246 21.04 0.84 -15.68
C LEU A 246 21.00 2.35 -15.42
N ARG A 247 21.78 3.14 -16.15
CA ARG A 247 21.76 4.61 -16.07
C ARG A 247 20.42 5.20 -16.51
N ILE A 248 19.85 4.73 -17.62
CA ILE A 248 18.53 5.15 -18.11
C ILE A 248 17.46 4.83 -17.07
N VAL A 249 17.44 3.60 -16.56
CA VAL A 249 16.47 3.18 -15.52
C VAL A 249 16.56 4.06 -14.28
N LYS A 250 17.77 4.39 -13.80
CA LYS A 250 17.92 5.30 -12.65
C LYS A 250 17.32 6.68 -12.90
N ARG A 251 17.62 7.26 -14.07
CA ARG A 251 17.10 8.59 -14.45
C ARG A 251 15.58 8.56 -14.49
N ASP A 252 15.00 7.59 -15.18
CA ASP A 252 13.56 7.52 -15.39
C ASP A 252 12.82 7.26 -14.07
N VAL A 253 13.36 6.39 -13.20
CA VAL A 253 12.81 6.15 -11.87
C VAL A 253 12.89 7.39 -10.99
N ALA A 254 14.04 8.09 -10.95
CA ALA A 254 14.18 9.30 -10.15
C ALA A 254 13.21 10.41 -10.61
N ALA A 255 13.07 10.59 -11.92
CA ALA A 255 12.12 11.55 -12.49
C ALA A 255 10.68 11.20 -12.13
N ALA A 256 10.26 9.94 -12.32
CA ALA A 256 8.89 9.53 -12.01
C ALA A 256 8.55 9.65 -10.51
N ILE A 257 9.51 9.37 -9.62
CA ILE A 257 9.31 9.55 -8.17
C ILE A 257 9.14 11.04 -7.84
N PHE A 258 9.97 11.91 -8.42
CA PHE A 258 9.86 13.35 -8.23
C PHE A 258 8.52 13.89 -8.73
N ASP A 259 8.14 13.54 -9.97
CA ASP A 259 6.92 14.02 -10.60
C ASP A 259 5.65 13.54 -9.89
N SER A 260 5.64 12.31 -9.38
CA SER A 260 4.44 11.71 -8.75
C SER A 260 4.31 12.02 -7.26
N HIS A 261 5.43 12.15 -6.54
CA HIS A 261 5.46 12.21 -5.08
C HIS A 261 6.13 13.47 -4.51
N GLY A 262 6.70 14.33 -5.36
CA GLY A 262 7.45 15.50 -4.92
C GLY A 262 8.73 15.15 -4.16
N LEU A 263 9.26 13.93 -4.34
CA LEU A 263 10.38 13.40 -3.57
C LEU A 263 11.65 13.27 -4.40
N SER A 264 12.75 13.78 -3.85
CA SER A 264 14.10 13.49 -4.36
C SER A 264 14.63 12.19 -3.76
N VAL A 265 15.06 11.26 -4.61
CA VAL A 265 15.69 10.01 -4.18
C VAL A 265 17.18 10.24 -3.93
N ALA A 266 17.68 9.84 -2.76
CA ALA A 266 19.08 9.99 -2.40
C ALA A 266 19.97 8.88 -2.98
N ASP A 267 19.46 7.65 -3.07
CA ASP A 267 20.17 6.53 -3.72
C ASP A 267 19.19 5.54 -4.35
N LEU A 268 19.57 5.03 -5.52
CA LEU A 268 18.91 3.95 -6.25
C LEU A 268 19.83 2.73 -6.29
N VAL A 269 19.59 1.80 -5.37
CA VAL A 269 20.38 0.57 -5.19
C VAL A 269 19.87 -0.50 -6.15
N LEU A 270 20.55 -0.69 -7.27
CA LEU A 270 20.17 -1.69 -8.26
C LEU A 270 20.79 -3.03 -7.91
N VAL A 271 19.97 -4.06 -7.71
CA VAL A 271 20.41 -5.38 -7.22
C VAL A 271 19.85 -6.51 -8.09
N SER A 272 20.44 -7.70 -8.00
CA SER A 272 19.91 -8.88 -8.67
C SER A 272 18.56 -9.33 -8.09
N PRO A 273 17.71 -10.05 -8.86
CA PRO A 273 16.48 -10.62 -8.32
C PRO A 273 16.74 -11.58 -7.15
N GLY A 274 15.92 -11.46 -6.09
CA GLY A 274 16.07 -12.24 -4.86
C GLY A 274 16.95 -11.58 -3.79
N SER A 275 17.56 -10.42 -4.07
CA SER A 275 18.37 -9.69 -3.09
C SER A 275 17.54 -8.96 -2.03
N ILE A 276 16.26 -8.63 -2.28
CA ILE A 276 15.41 -7.95 -1.30
C ILE A 276 14.83 -8.97 -0.31
N PRO A 277 15.09 -8.83 1.01
CA PRO A 277 14.55 -9.74 2.02
C PRO A 277 13.02 -9.67 2.10
N ILE A 278 12.38 -10.85 2.10
CA ILE A 278 10.93 -11.00 2.22
C ILE A 278 10.55 -11.98 3.33
N THR A 279 9.31 -11.88 3.81
CA THR A 279 8.67 -12.89 4.65
C THR A 279 8.29 -14.13 3.83
N THR A 280 7.89 -15.21 4.50
CA THR A 280 7.34 -16.41 3.83
C THR A 280 6.08 -16.12 3.02
N SER A 281 5.31 -15.10 3.40
CA SER A 281 4.15 -14.60 2.66
C SER A 281 4.50 -13.64 1.52
N GLY A 282 5.79 -13.37 1.27
CA GLY A 282 6.24 -12.52 0.18
C GLY A 282 6.33 -11.02 0.49
N LYS A 283 6.00 -10.60 1.72
CA LYS A 283 6.05 -9.18 2.14
C LYS A 283 7.48 -8.71 2.36
N ILE A 284 7.78 -7.47 1.97
CA ILE A 284 9.12 -6.88 2.11
C ILE A 284 9.45 -6.69 3.61
N ARG A 285 10.65 -7.12 4.02
CA ARG A 285 11.18 -6.87 5.37
C ARG A 285 11.95 -5.54 5.39
N ARG A 286 11.26 -4.41 5.30
CA ARG A 286 11.88 -3.07 5.14
C ARG A 286 12.92 -2.72 6.21
N ALA A 287 12.66 -3.08 7.47
CA ALA A 287 13.64 -2.88 8.55
C ALA A 287 14.97 -3.60 8.29
N GLN A 288 14.93 -4.79 7.68
CA GLN A 288 16.13 -5.52 7.28
C GLN A 288 16.79 -4.86 6.08
N CYS A 289 16.02 -4.35 5.10
CA CYS A 289 16.56 -3.57 3.98
C CYS A 289 17.34 -2.35 4.47
N VAL A 290 16.83 -1.62 5.46
CA VAL A 290 17.53 -0.48 6.08
C VAL A 290 18.86 -0.92 6.70
N GLN A 291 18.89 -2.05 7.43
CA GLN A 291 20.12 -2.57 8.03
C GLN A 291 21.15 -2.95 6.96
N LEU A 292 20.75 -3.71 5.94
CA LEU A 292 21.62 -4.13 4.83
C LEU A 292 22.18 -2.91 4.08
N TYR A 293 21.34 -1.92 3.80
CA TYR A 293 21.76 -0.69 3.13
C TYR A 293 22.80 0.07 3.96
N ARG A 294 22.54 0.29 5.26
CA ARG A 294 23.46 1.02 6.15
C ARG A 294 24.81 0.32 6.32
N ARG A 295 24.83 -1.01 6.22
CA ARG A 295 26.05 -1.82 6.28
C ARG A 295 26.73 -2.00 4.92
N ARG A 296 26.13 -1.47 3.84
CA ARG A 296 26.59 -1.64 2.44
C ARG A 296 26.68 -3.12 2.02
N GLU A 297 25.74 -3.93 2.47
CA GLU A 297 25.69 -5.38 2.24
C GLU A 297 24.91 -5.78 0.97
N PHE A 298 24.33 -4.81 0.25
CA PHE A 298 23.74 -5.07 -1.07
C PHE A 298 24.82 -5.15 -2.15
N THR A 299 24.89 -6.29 -2.85
CA THR A 299 25.68 -6.41 -4.08
C THR A 299 25.00 -5.64 -5.21
N ARG A 300 25.62 -4.54 -5.62
CA ARG A 300 25.09 -3.63 -6.64
C ARG A 300 25.42 -4.12 -8.05
N LEU A 301 24.48 -3.93 -8.98
CA LEU A 301 24.67 -4.23 -10.40
C LEU A 301 25.50 -3.17 -11.14
N ASP A 302 25.59 -1.98 -10.54
CA ASP A 302 26.26 -0.78 -11.04
C ASP A 302 27.57 -0.47 -10.29
N ALA A 303 28.13 -1.46 -9.60
CA ALA A 303 29.42 -1.35 -8.90
C ALA A 303 30.61 -1.43 -9.87
#